data_AF-D5BWI2-F1
#
_entry.id   AF-D5BWI2-F1
#
_cell.length_a   1.000
_cell.length_b   1.000
_cell.length_c   1.000
_cell.angle_alpha   90.00
_cell.angle_beta   90.00
_cell.angle_gamma   90.00
#
_symmetry.space_group_name_H-M   'P 1'
#
loop_
_entity.id
_entity.type
_entity.pdbx_description
1 polymer ?
#
loop_
_entity_poly.entity_id
_entity_poly.type
_entity_poly.pdbx_seq_one_letter_code
_entity_poly.pdbx_strand_id
1 'polypeptide(L)'
;MHLEAVLTVGWPETSNSSFSARKVHQAAQEAEEAYPHALARWLDSGPARPTLLALERLFRRRPGGFHDLKTLIGTIGGLPEREAPLPCHIDCFAYAFLKGAKNFDFLLPEASAEESPFRSRLPEWNEAINALEELERVGQPLPAHLEFTQEDYLHLRHILARKSARDERRTLATLLVNGPSTPMELTTDLGLNKTLAQRILGLLANNDVVAARSGAQYVIREQALPLVVFGLRETLGLDLLSSLQPVEE
;
A
#
# COMPACT_ATOMS: atom_id res chain seq x y z
N MET A 1 -24.09 1.94 6.24
CA MET A 1 -23.42 3.22 5.92
C MET A 1 -22.59 3.03 4.66
N HIS A 2 -22.62 3.98 3.72
CA HIS A 2 -21.79 3.90 2.51
C HIS A 2 -20.33 4.27 2.78
N LEU A 3 -19.41 3.54 2.17
CA LEU A 3 -17.97 3.71 2.26
C LEU A 3 -17.40 3.93 0.87
N GLU A 4 -16.33 4.72 0.74
CA GLU A 4 -15.64 4.94 -0.53
C GLU A 4 -14.12 4.91 -0.35
N ALA A 5 -13.44 4.20 -1.25
CA ALA A 5 -11.98 4.07 -1.28
C ALA A 5 -11.35 5.27 -1.99
N VAL A 6 -10.62 6.10 -1.25
CA VAL A 6 -9.77 7.15 -1.79
C VAL A 6 -8.36 6.56 -1.98
N LEU A 7 -7.98 6.27 -3.23
CA LEU A 7 -6.69 5.64 -3.50
C LEU A 7 -5.57 6.65 -3.34
N THR A 8 -4.66 6.37 -2.41
CA THR A 8 -3.47 7.18 -2.14
C THR A 8 -2.21 6.56 -2.75
N VAL A 9 -1.17 7.37 -2.83
CA VAL A 9 0.17 7.02 -3.30
C VAL A 9 1.18 7.46 -2.25
N GLY A 10 2.24 6.66 -2.08
CA GLY A 10 3.35 7.02 -1.20
C GLY A 10 2.87 7.16 0.24
N TRP A 11 2.81 6.05 0.97
CA TRP A 11 2.33 5.94 2.36
C TRP A 11 2.52 7.23 3.16
N PRO A 12 1.50 8.06 3.39
CA PRO A 12 1.67 9.35 4.05
C PRO A 12 1.99 9.17 5.54
N GLU A 13 2.75 10.11 6.14
CA GLU A 13 3.08 10.06 7.58
C GLU A 13 1.85 10.18 8.51
N THR A 14 0.69 10.49 7.96
CA THR A 14 -0.61 10.61 8.64
C THR A 14 -1.09 9.32 9.31
N SER A 15 -0.37 8.21 9.14
CA SER A 15 -0.57 6.91 9.81
C SER A 15 -0.61 6.94 11.35
N ASN A 16 -0.25 8.06 11.99
CA ASN A 16 -0.28 8.24 13.44
C ASN A 16 -1.43 9.14 13.96
N SER A 17 -2.35 9.60 13.11
CA SER A 17 -3.52 10.36 13.58
C SER A 17 -4.52 9.46 14.34
N SER A 18 -5.39 10.06 15.16
CA SER A 18 -6.54 9.37 15.78
C SER A 18 -7.52 8.78 14.77
N PHE A 19 -7.40 9.17 13.50
CA PHE A 19 -8.21 8.72 12.37
C PHE A 19 -7.54 7.62 11.55
N SER A 20 -6.33 7.19 11.93
CA SER A 20 -5.72 6.01 11.32
C SER A 20 -6.52 4.75 11.65
N ALA A 21 -6.76 3.91 10.65
CA ALA A 21 -7.58 2.71 10.75
C ALA A 21 -7.13 1.79 11.89
N ARG A 22 -5.81 1.68 12.09
CA ARG A 22 -5.24 0.91 13.20
C ARG A 22 -5.62 1.46 14.57
N LYS A 23 -5.55 2.79 14.78
CA LYS A 23 -5.91 3.39 16.07
C LYS A 23 -7.42 3.35 16.32
N VAL A 24 -8.21 3.58 15.28
CA VAL A 24 -9.67 3.45 15.36
C VAL A 24 -10.07 2.03 15.73
N HIS A 25 -9.49 1.03 15.05
CA HIS A 25 -9.73 -0.38 15.35
C HIS A 25 -9.34 -0.74 16.78
N GLN A 26 -8.13 -0.36 17.22
CA GLN A 26 -7.64 -0.63 18.57
C GLN A 26 -8.50 0.06 19.64
N ALA A 27 -8.84 1.34 19.47
CA ALA A 27 -9.68 2.07 20.41
C ALA A 27 -11.08 1.45 20.54
N ALA A 28 -11.65 0.94 19.44
CA ALA A 28 -12.93 0.24 19.48
C ALA A 28 -12.85 -1.15 20.11
N GLN A 29 -11.69 -1.84 20.02
CA GLN A 29 -11.44 -3.11 20.72
C GLN A 29 -11.25 -2.93 22.24
N GLU A 30 -10.61 -1.83 22.64
CA GLU A 30 -10.30 -1.52 24.03
C GLU A 30 -11.48 -0.83 24.76
N ALA A 31 -12.52 -0.43 24.03
CA ALA A 31 -13.69 0.20 24.61
C ALA A 31 -14.47 -0.77 25.51
N GLU A 32 -15.04 -0.25 26.60
CA GLU A 32 -15.89 -1.02 27.51
C GLU A 32 -17.24 -1.41 26.87
N GLU A 33 -17.63 -0.73 25.79
CA GLU A 33 -18.87 -0.97 25.05
C GLU A 33 -18.68 -1.93 23.88
N ALA A 34 -19.78 -2.40 23.30
CA ALA A 34 -19.72 -3.27 22.13
C ALA A 34 -19.09 -2.56 20.92
N TYR A 35 -18.22 -3.27 20.18
CA TYR A 35 -17.43 -2.74 19.06
C TYR A 35 -18.20 -1.84 18.07
N PRO A 36 -19.44 -2.16 17.61
CA PRO A 36 -20.19 -1.27 16.73
C PRO A 36 -20.58 0.07 17.37
N HIS A 37 -20.88 0.08 18.69
CA HIS A 37 -21.22 1.30 19.42
C HIS A 37 -19.99 2.20 19.56
N ALA A 38 -18.82 1.62 19.85
CA ALA A 38 -17.57 2.35 19.89
C ALA A 38 -17.23 3.02 18.56
N LEU A 39 -17.47 2.34 17.43
CA LEU A 39 -17.28 2.89 16.09
C LEU A 39 -18.30 3.98 15.75
N ALA A 40 -19.58 3.79 16.10
CA ALA A 40 -20.61 4.81 15.92
C ALA A 40 -20.27 6.09 16.71
N ARG A 41 -19.85 5.94 17.98
CA ARG A 41 -19.39 7.05 18.82
C ARG A 41 -18.17 7.75 18.22
N TRP A 42 -17.20 6.99 17.70
CA TRP A 42 -16.05 7.59 17.01
C TRP A 42 -16.50 8.46 15.82
N LEU A 43 -17.43 7.97 15.00
CA LEU A 43 -18.00 8.72 13.88
C LEU A 43 -18.78 9.98 14.31
N ASP A 44 -19.40 9.96 15.48
CA ASP A 44 -20.14 11.10 16.04
C ASP A 44 -19.23 12.13 16.73
N SER A 45 -18.15 11.66 17.36
CA SER A 45 -17.17 12.49 18.06
C SER A 45 -16.13 13.15 17.13
N GLY A 46 -16.07 12.70 15.88
CA GLY A 46 -15.14 13.18 14.86
C GLY A 46 -15.48 14.58 14.32
N PRO A 47 -14.65 15.11 13.39
CA PRO A 47 -15.03 16.28 12.61
C PRO A 47 -16.31 15.99 11.83
N ALA A 48 -17.00 17.05 11.38
CA ALA A 48 -18.26 16.95 10.64
C ALA A 48 -18.22 15.98 9.44
N ARG A 49 -17.02 15.76 8.87
CA ARG A 49 -16.73 14.71 7.89
C ARG A 49 -15.52 13.92 8.36
N PRO A 50 -15.70 12.81 9.10
CA PRO A 50 -14.58 11.95 9.46
C PRO A 50 -14.02 11.26 8.21
N THR A 51 -12.74 10.96 8.23
CA THR A 51 -12.04 10.21 7.17
C THR A 51 -11.24 9.11 7.83
N LEU A 52 -11.29 7.90 7.28
CA LEU A 52 -10.50 6.78 7.77
C LEU A 52 -9.19 6.70 6.99
N LEU A 53 -8.04 6.69 7.68
CA LEU A 53 -6.73 6.78 7.03
C LEU A 53 -5.93 5.49 7.11
N ALA A 54 -5.11 5.22 6.09
CA ALA A 54 -4.12 4.14 6.06
C ALA A 54 -4.73 2.74 6.34
N LEU A 55 -5.79 2.38 5.59
CA LEU A 55 -6.48 1.10 5.73
C LEU A 55 -5.56 -0.11 5.53
N GLU A 56 -4.58 0.00 4.64
CA GLU A 56 -3.60 -1.05 4.33
C GLU A 56 -2.84 -1.52 5.58
N ARG A 57 -2.78 -0.69 6.63
CA ARG A 57 -2.14 -1.01 7.91
C ARG A 57 -2.83 -2.14 8.70
N LEU A 58 -4.11 -2.35 8.45
CA LEU A 58 -4.90 -3.46 9.03
C LEU A 58 -4.80 -4.73 8.19
N PHE A 59 -4.20 -4.64 7.01
CA PHE A 59 -3.93 -5.78 6.15
C PHE A 59 -2.49 -6.24 6.33
N ARG A 60 -2.32 -7.51 6.75
CA ARG A 60 -1.01 -8.15 6.84
C ARG A 60 -1.11 -9.55 6.28
N ARG A 61 -0.07 -10.07 5.63
CA ARG A 61 -0.10 -11.41 5.02
C ARG A 61 0.16 -12.52 6.05
N ARG A 62 -0.74 -12.70 7.03
CA ARG A 62 -0.67 -13.70 8.12
C ARG A 62 -1.96 -14.53 8.20
N PRO A 63 -2.00 -15.68 8.91
CA PRO A 63 -3.27 -16.31 9.30
C PRO A 63 -4.12 -15.31 10.10
N GLY A 64 -5.33 -15.00 9.62
CA GLY A 64 -6.17 -13.92 10.16
C GLY A 64 -5.90 -12.53 9.57
N GLY A 65 -4.93 -12.39 8.66
CA GLY A 65 -4.37 -11.13 8.18
C GLY A 65 -5.27 -10.16 7.38
N PHE A 66 -6.50 -10.58 7.09
CA PHE A 66 -7.55 -9.74 6.51
C PHE A 66 -8.73 -9.53 7.49
N HIS A 67 -8.68 -10.16 8.67
CA HIS A 67 -9.76 -10.16 9.64
C HIS A 67 -10.01 -8.75 10.17
N ASP A 68 -8.97 -8.05 10.63
CA ASP A 68 -9.14 -6.73 11.26
C ASP A 68 -9.70 -5.70 10.26
N LEU A 69 -9.17 -5.69 9.04
CA LEU A 69 -9.70 -4.86 7.96
C LEU A 69 -11.17 -5.19 7.66
N LYS A 70 -11.49 -6.48 7.49
CA LYS A 70 -12.86 -6.93 7.21
C LYS A 70 -13.81 -6.61 8.37
N THR A 71 -13.37 -6.79 9.61
CA THR A 71 -14.15 -6.52 10.81
C THR A 71 -14.44 -5.03 10.92
N LEU A 72 -13.44 -4.16 10.71
CA LEU A 72 -13.63 -2.72 10.73
C LEU A 72 -14.58 -2.26 9.62
N ILE A 73 -14.25 -2.55 8.35
CA ILE A 73 -15.03 -2.11 7.18
C ILE A 73 -16.44 -2.72 7.20
N GLY A 74 -16.56 -4.01 7.51
CA GLY A 74 -17.85 -4.69 7.58
C GLY A 74 -18.74 -4.16 8.71
N THR A 75 -18.16 -3.82 9.86
CA THR A 75 -18.93 -3.23 10.96
C THR A 75 -19.41 -1.83 10.60
N ILE A 76 -18.54 -0.97 10.07
CA ILE A 76 -18.93 0.39 9.65
C ILE A 76 -20.00 0.32 8.54
N GLY A 77 -19.83 -0.58 7.56
CA GLY A 77 -20.81 -0.82 6.51
C GLY A 77 -22.20 -1.20 7.06
N GLY A 78 -22.25 -1.91 8.18
CA GLY A 78 -23.48 -2.28 8.88
C GLY A 78 -24.09 -1.21 9.80
N LEU A 79 -23.42 -0.07 10.01
CA LEU A 79 -23.98 1.05 10.80
C LEU A 79 -25.09 1.79 10.04
N PRO A 80 -25.97 2.54 10.72
CA PRO A 80 -27.00 3.35 10.08
C PRO A 80 -26.43 4.25 8.97
N GLU A 81 -27.21 4.44 7.90
CA GLU A 81 -26.81 5.31 6.80
C GLU A 81 -26.65 6.77 7.24
N ARG A 82 -25.71 7.46 6.58
CA ARG A 82 -25.48 8.90 6.70
C ARG A 82 -25.63 9.54 5.32
N GLU A 83 -25.86 10.85 5.30
CA GLU A 83 -26.06 11.61 4.05
C GLU A 83 -24.89 11.52 3.08
N ALA A 84 -23.65 11.41 3.59
CA ALA A 84 -22.45 11.31 2.77
C ALA A 84 -21.70 9.99 3.05
N PRO A 85 -21.05 9.40 2.03
CA PRO A 85 -20.17 8.24 2.21
C PRO A 85 -18.98 8.59 3.11
N LEU A 86 -18.44 7.59 3.82
CA LEU A 86 -17.23 7.74 4.61
C LEU A 86 -16.00 7.57 3.70
N PRO A 87 -15.17 8.62 3.49
CA PRO A 87 -13.96 8.48 2.72
C PRO A 87 -12.94 7.64 3.49
N CYS A 88 -12.38 6.64 2.82
CA CYS A 88 -11.44 5.70 3.38
C CYS A 88 -10.16 5.68 2.52
N HIS A 89 -9.08 6.25 3.05
CA HIS A 89 -7.80 6.28 2.35
C HIS A 89 -7.11 4.92 2.47
N ILE A 90 -6.75 4.39 1.31
CA ILE A 90 -6.02 3.13 1.17
C ILE A 90 -4.94 3.30 0.11
N ASP A 91 -3.77 2.72 0.35
CA ASP A 91 -2.72 2.67 -0.66
C ASP A 91 -3.20 1.93 -1.92
N CYS A 92 -2.89 2.48 -3.10
CA CYS A 92 -3.34 1.93 -4.37
C CYS A 92 -2.91 0.46 -4.57
N PHE A 93 -1.71 0.07 -4.14
CA PHE A 93 -1.21 -1.30 -4.29
C PHE A 93 -1.91 -2.27 -3.33
N ALA A 94 -2.21 -1.81 -2.12
CA ALA A 94 -3.03 -2.56 -1.18
C ALA A 94 -4.44 -2.78 -1.73
N TYR A 95 -5.05 -1.73 -2.27
CA TYR A 95 -6.37 -1.81 -2.90
C TYR A 95 -6.36 -2.74 -4.11
N ALA A 96 -5.40 -2.60 -5.02
CA ALA A 96 -5.21 -3.49 -6.18
C ALA A 96 -5.11 -4.96 -5.76
N PHE A 97 -4.35 -5.25 -4.70
CA PHE A 97 -4.19 -6.60 -4.18
C PHE A 97 -5.50 -7.15 -3.58
N LEU A 98 -6.31 -6.29 -2.97
CA LEU A 98 -7.59 -6.65 -2.35
C LEU A 98 -8.77 -6.63 -3.33
N LYS A 99 -8.65 -5.94 -4.45
CA LYS A 99 -9.68 -5.85 -5.50
C LYS A 99 -9.99 -7.26 -6.01
N GLY A 100 -11.27 -7.65 -5.99
CA GLY A 100 -11.70 -9.01 -6.32
C GLY A 100 -11.48 -10.06 -5.22
N ALA A 101 -10.74 -9.76 -4.14
CA ALA A 101 -10.61 -10.66 -3.00
C ALA A 101 -11.90 -10.62 -2.17
N LYS A 102 -12.73 -11.66 -2.28
CA LYS A 102 -14.01 -11.80 -1.52
C LYS A 102 -14.92 -10.58 -1.66
N ASN A 103 -14.98 -9.98 -2.85
CA ASN A 103 -15.85 -8.83 -3.14
C ASN A 103 -15.51 -7.60 -2.26
N PHE A 104 -14.23 -7.38 -1.93
CA PHE A 104 -13.80 -6.22 -1.13
C PHE A 104 -14.21 -4.89 -1.79
N ASP A 105 -14.15 -4.84 -3.12
CA ASP A 105 -14.61 -3.76 -3.98
C ASP A 105 -16.12 -3.46 -3.86
N PHE A 106 -16.94 -4.43 -3.44
CA PHE A 106 -18.35 -4.16 -3.10
C PHE A 106 -18.52 -3.53 -1.73
N LEU A 107 -17.63 -3.84 -0.77
CA LEU A 107 -17.66 -3.25 0.56
C LEU A 107 -17.04 -1.85 0.59
N LEU A 108 -16.07 -1.61 -0.30
CA LEU A 108 -15.32 -0.39 -0.39
C LEU A 108 -15.07 -0.05 -1.87
N PRO A 109 -16.08 0.44 -2.59
CA PRO A 109 -15.93 0.86 -3.99
C PRO A 109 -14.96 2.04 -4.11
N GLU A 110 -14.23 2.12 -5.22
CA GLU A 110 -13.33 3.25 -5.50
C GLU A 110 -14.16 4.54 -5.62
N ALA A 111 -13.69 5.61 -4.98
CA ALA A 111 -14.24 6.95 -5.14
C ALA A 111 -14.06 7.46 -6.58
N SER A 112 -14.66 8.61 -6.89
CA SER A 112 -14.53 9.21 -8.22
C SER A 112 -13.06 9.51 -8.56
N ALA A 113 -12.69 9.42 -9.84
CA ALA A 113 -11.29 9.56 -10.26
C ALA A 113 -10.66 10.91 -9.87
N GLU A 114 -11.47 11.97 -9.78
CA GLU A 114 -11.04 13.32 -9.39
C GLU A 114 -10.62 13.42 -7.91
N GLU A 115 -11.10 12.50 -7.06
CA GLU A 115 -10.86 12.51 -5.62
C GLU A 115 -9.64 11.65 -5.22
N SER A 116 -9.04 10.91 -6.16
CA SER A 116 -7.93 10.00 -5.89
C SER A 116 -6.56 10.62 -6.23
N PRO A 117 -5.68 10.84 -5.22
CA PRO A 117 -4.30 11.25 -5.45
C PRO A 117 -3.48 10.31 -6.35
N PHE A 118 -3.83 9.02 -6.39
CA PHE A 118 -3.18 8.06 -7.29
C PHE A 118 -3.46 8.35 -8.77
N ARG A 119 -4.68 8.79 -9.10
CA ARG A 119 -5.09 9.01 -10.50
C ARG A 119 -4.29 10.13 -11.17
N SER A 120 -3.88 11.15 -10.42
CA SER A 120 -3.01 12.21 -10.95
C SER A 120 -1.56 11.76 -11.19
N ARG A 121 -1.08 10.75 -10.46
CA ARG A 121 0.28 10.18 -10.59
C ARG A 121 0.40 9.08 -11.63
N LEU A 122 -0.71 8.41 -11.95
CA LEU A 122 -0.71 7.26 -12.86
C LEU A 122 -0.08 7.54 -14.24
N PRO A 123 -0.29 8.70 -14.90
CA PRO A 123 0.37 8.99 -16.17
C PRO A 123 1.90 9.04 -16.06
N GLU A 124 2.43 9.69 -15.01
CA GLU A 124 3.87 9.80 -14.74
C GLU A 124 4.49 8.40 -14.52
N TRP A 125 3.78 7.53 -13.80
CA TRP A 125 4.23 6.17 -13.57
C TRP A 125 4.19 5.29 -14.81
N ASN A 126 3.14 5.41 -15.62
CA ASN A 126 3.06 4.69 -16.90
C ASN A 126 4.18 5.13 -17.85
N GLU A 127 4.48 6.44 -17.90
CA GLU A 127 5.62 6.94 -18.66
C GLU A 127 6.94 6.34 -18.17
N ALA A 128 7.17 6.34 -16.85
CA ALA A 128 8.37 5.77 -16.25
C ALA A 128 8.50 4.26 -16.54
N ILE A 129 7.40 3.51 -16.43
CA ILE A 129 7.37 2.07 -16.72
C ILE A 129 7.64 1.80 -18.21
N ASN A 130 7.01 2.56 -19.11
CA ASN A 130 7.25 2.43 -20.55
C ASN A 130 8.72 2.76 -20.90
N ALA A 131 9.32 3.76 -20.26
CA ALA A 131 10.73 4.09 -20.46
C ALA A 131 11.65 2.94 -20.00
N LEU A 132 11.32 2.26 -18.91
CA LEU A 132 12.05 1.07 -18.45
C LEU A 132 11.90 -0.12 -19.40
N GLU A 133 10.71 -0.31 -19.97
CA GLU A 133 10.45 -1.32 -21.01
C GLU A 133 11.29 -1.05 -22.26
N GLU A 134 11.33 0.20 -22.72
CA GLU A 134 12.13 0.61 -23.89
C GLU A 134 13.65 0.48 -23.64
N LEU A 135 14.09 0.77 -22.42
CA LEU A 135 15.47 0.53 -22.01
C LEU A 135 15.84 -0.97 -22.11
N GLU A 136 15.00 -1.87 -21.60
CA GLU A 136 15.24 -3.32 -21.67
C GLU A 136 15.09 -3.87 -23.10
N ARG A 137 14.17 -3.31 -23.90
CA ARG A 137 13.84 -3.79 -25.25
C ARG A 137 14.88 -3.39 -26.30
N VAL A 138 15.29 -2.12 -26.32
CA VAL A 138 16.15 -1.54 -27.36
C VAL A 138 17.35 -0.78 -26.82
N GLY A 139 17.54 -0.72 -25.50
CA GLY A 139 18.64 0.04 -24.90
C GLY A 139 18.45 1.55 -24.95
N GLN A 140 17.21 2.03 -25.09
CA GLN A 140 16.94 3.46 -25.10
C GLN A 140 17.25 4.08 -23.73
N PRO A 141 18.06 5.15 -23.63
CA PRO A 141 18.38 5.78 -22.37
C PRO A 141 17.13 6.38 -21.72
N LEU A 142 17.09 6.37 -20.39
CA LEU A 142 15.97 6.93 -19.63
C LEU A 142 15.86 8.45 -19.82
N PRO A 143 14.62 8.99 -19.90
CA PRO A 143 14.40 10.44 -19.91
C PRO A 143 14.96 11.13 -18.67
N ALA A 144 15.58 12.30 -18.85
CA ALA A 144 16.26 13.03 -17.77
C ALA A 144 15.31 13.65 -16.72
N HIS A 145 14.00 13.73 -17.02
CA HIS A 145 13.00 14.28 -16.10
C HIS A 145 12.45 13.24 -15.11
N LEU A 146 12.79 11.96 -15.26
CA LEU A 146 12.39 10.94 -14.30
C LEU A 146 13.10 11.15 -12.96
N GLU A 147 12.42 10.85 -11.85
CA GLU A 147 12.95 11.03 -10.48
C GLU A 147 14.03 9.99 -10.09
N PHE A 148 14.39 9.10 -11.01
CA PHE A 148 15.40 8.07 -10.83
C PHE A 148 16.30 7.99 -12.06
N THR A 149 17.51 7.48 -11.85
CA THR A 149 18.53 7.33 -12.89
C THR A 149 18.56 5.91 -13.45
N GLN A 150 19.24 5.75 -14.58
CA GLN A 150 19.53 4.43 -15.14
C GLN A 150 20.41 3.59 -14.20
N GLU A 151 21.29 4.22 -13.42
CA GLU A 151 22.11 3.54 -12.42
C GLU A 151 21.25 2.96 -11.29
N ASP A 152 20.28 3.73 -10.78
CA ASP A 152 19.32 3.26 -9.77
C ASP A 152 18.56 2.03 -10.26
N TYR A 153 18.09 2.08 -11.51
CA TYR A 153 17.43 0.94 -12.15
C TYR A 153 18.34 -0.29 -12.21
N LEU A 154 19.56 -0.14 -12.74
CA LEU A 154 20.49 -1.25 -12.93
C LEU A 154 20.91 -1.89 -11.60
N HIS A 155 21.10 -1.09 -10.55
CA HIS A 155 21.37 -1.59 -9.21
C HIS A 155 20.22 -2.44 -8.66
N LEU A 156 18.98 -1.95 -8.71
CA LEU A 156 17.82 -2.72 -8.27
C LEU A 156 17.63 -3.97 -9.13
N ARG A 157 17.75 -3.83 -10.45
CA ARG A 157 17.64 -4.93 -11.42
C ARG A 157 18.65 -6.04 -11.11
N HIS A 158 19.90 -5.68 -10.81
CA HIS A 158 20.93 -6.63 -10.42
C HIS A 158 20.57 -7.40 -9.14
N ILE A 159 19.99 -6.71 -8.15
CA ILE A 159 19.54 -7.35 -6.90
C ILE A 159 18.43 -8.36 -7.20
N LEU A 160 17.39 -7.97 -7.94
CA LEU A 160 16.16 -8.76 -8.14
C LEU A 160 16.33 -9.90 -9.17
N ALA A 161 17.22 -9.75 -10.14
CA ALA A 161 17.49 -10.76 -11.17
C ALA A 161 18.09 -12.06 -10.62
N ARG A 162 18.74 -12.00 -9.45
CA ARG A 162 19.45 -13.16 -8.88
C ARG A 162 18.45 -14.28 -8.57
N LYS A 163 18.80 -15.51 -8.96
CA LYS A 163 17.99 -16.71 -8.65
C LYS A 163 17.70 -16.87 -7.16
N SER A 164 18.65 -16.46 -6.30
CA SER A 164 18.52 -16.50 -4.85
C SER A 164 17.76 -15.32 -4.23
N ALA A 165 17.40 -14.28 -5.00
CA ALA A 165 16.79 -13.06 -4.46
C ALA A 165 15.29 -13.19 -4.14
N ARG A 166 14.86 -14.37 -3.68
CA ARG A 166 13.46 -14.66 -3.36
C ARG A 166 12.97 -13.77 -2.22
N ASP A 167 13.77 -13.58 -1.19
CA ASP A 167 13.35 -12.87 0.02
C ASP A 167 13.40 -11.36 -0.17
N GLU A 168 14.31 -10.83 -0.98
CA GLU A 168 14.33 -9.43 -1.43
C GLU A 168 13.04 -9.11 -2.19
N ARG A 169 12.69 -9.93 -3.19
CA ARG A 169 11.46 -9.78 -3.97
C ARG A 169 10.21 -9.85 -3.10
N ARG A 170 10.14 -10.80 -2.16
CA ARG A 170 9.03 -10.91 -1.21
C ARG A 170 8.98 -9.72 -0.24
N THR A 171 10.12 -9.19 0.17
CA THR A 171 10.21 -8.02 1.06
C THR A 171 9.67 -6.79 0.36
N LEU A 172 10.09 -6.52 -0.88
CA LEU A 172 9.58 -5.42 -1.69
C LEU A 172 8.07 -5.56 -1.96
N ALA A 173 7.61 -6.75 -2.36
CA ALA A 173 6.17 -6.99 -2.56
C ALA A 173 5.36 -6.77 -1.27
N THR A 174 5.93 -7.14 -0.11
CA THR A 174 5.27 -6.92 1.19
C THR A 174 5.24 -5.45 1.58
N LEU A 175 6.34 -4.71 1.37
CA LEU A 175 6.38 -3.28 1.60
C LEU A 175 5.45 -2.52 0.65
N LEU A 176 5.34 -2.97 -0.60
CA LEU A 176 4.47 -2.39 -1.61
C LEU A 176 2.99 -2.56 -1.24
N VAL A 177 2.58 -3.75 -0.79
CA VAL A 177 1.16 -4.05 -0.53
C VAL A 177 0.75 -3.72 0.91
N ASN A 178 1.56 -4.05 1.91
CA ASN A 178 1.21 -3.84 3.33
C ASN A 178 1.68 -2.48 3.86
N GLY A 179 2.45 -1.74 3.06
CA GLY A 179 3.04 -0.47 3.43
C GLY A 179 4.16 -0.54 4.46
N PRO A 180 4.39 0.55 5.23
CA PRO A 180 5.57 0.68 6.07
C PRO A 180 5.69 -0.48 7.05
N SER A 181 6.87 -1.06 7.21
CA SER A 181 6.98 -2.26 8.04
C SER A 181 8.24 -2.21 8.89
N THR A 182 8.09 -2.55 10.16
CA THR A 182 9.23 -2.79 11.03
C THR A 182 9.93 -4.10 10.63
N PRO A 183 11.23 -4.28 10.97
CA PRO A 183 11.91 -5.54 10.73
C PRO A 183 11.21 -6.74 11.39
N MET A 184 10.56 -6.53 12.54
CA MET A 184 9.81 -7.57 13.25
C MET A 184 8.54 -7.97 12.50
N GLU A 185 7.80 -6.98 11.97
CA GLU A 185 6.63 -7.24 11.13
C GLU A 185 7.03 -8.04 9.88
N LEU A 186 8.11 -7.66 9.20
CA LEU A 186 8.60 -8.39 8.02
C LEU A 186 9.08 -9.81 8.34
N THR A 187 9.81 -9.97 9.45
CA THR A 187 10.22 -11.30 9.96
C THR A 187 9.02 -12.20 10.14
N THR A 188 7.94 -11.68 10.72
CA THR A 188 6.71 -12.43 10.99
C THR A 188 5.90 -12.68 9.71
N ASP A 189 5.72 -11.66 8.86
CA ASP A 189 4.94 -11.75 7.61
C ASP A 189 5.57 -12.73 6.61
N LEU A 190 6.90 -12.78 6.56
CA LEU A 190 7.63 -13.52 5.54
C LEU A 190 8.25 -14.82 6.06
N GLY A 191 8.24 -15.05 7.38
CA GLY A 191 8.92 -16.18 8.01
C GLY A 191 10.44 -16.09 7.88
N LEU A 192 10.99 -14.87 7.85
CA LEU A 192 12.43 -14.63 7.74
C LEU A 192 13.08 -14.72 9.12
N ASN A 193 14.39 -14.97 9.16
CA ASN A 193 15.14 -14.73 10.39
C ASN A 193 15.42 -13.22 10.54
N LYS A 194 15.57 -12.73 11.78
CA LYS A 194 15.75 -11.30 12.08
C LYS A 194 16.97 -10.70 11.37
N THR A 195 18.09 -11.42 11.35
CA THR A 195 19.35 -10.97 10.73
C THR A 195 19.22 -10.82 9.21
N LEU A 196 18.50 -11.71 8.56
CA LEU A 196 18.22 -11.71 7.13
C LEU A 196 17.31 -10.55 6.77
N ALA A 197 16.24 -10.32 7.53
CA ALA A 197 15.36 -9.17 7.34
C ALA A 197 16.15 -7.85 7.44
N GLN A 198 17.01 -7.71 8.45
CA GLN A 198 17.88 -6.54 8.60
C GLN A 198 18.88 -6.39 7.44
N ARG A 199 19.49 -7.49 6.98
CA ARG A 199 20.43 -7.47 5.85
C ARG A 199 19.74 -7.08 4.55
N ILE A 200 18.54 -7.60 4.28
CA ILE A 200 17.75 -7.24 3.10
C ILE A 200 17.37 -5.76 3.15
N LEU A 201 16.86 -5.29 4.29
CA LEU A 201 16.53 -3.87 4.46
C LEU A 201 17.74 -2.96 4.32
N GLY A 202 18.89 -3.35 4.88
CA GLY A 202 20.15 -2.61 4.72
C GLY A 202 20.62 -2.58 3.26
N LEU A 203 20.53 -3.71 2.54
CA LEU A 203 20.83 -3.76 1.12
C LEU A 203 19.92 -2.81 0.31
N LEU A 204 18.62 -2.87 0.52
CA LEU A 204 17.65 -2.03 -0.19
C LEU A 204 17.79 -0.54 0.16
N ALA A 205 18.11 -0.23 1.42
CA ALA A 205 18.36 1.14 1.86
C ALA A 205 19.66 1.72 1.28
N ASN A 206 20.72 0.91 1.19
CA ASN A 206 21.98 1.33 0.57
C ASN A 206 21.88 1.59 -0.94
N ASN A 207 20.82 1.10 -1.58
CA ASN A 207 20.52 1.36 -3.00
C ASN A 207 19.37 2.37 -3.16
N ASP A 208 19.06 3.13 -2.11
CA ASP A 208 18.00 4.15 -2.07
C ASP A 208 16.59 3.69 -2.48
N VAL A 209 16.33 2.38 -2.48
CA VAL A 209 15.00 1.82 -2.80
C VAL A 209 14.06 1.97 -1.60
N VAL A 210 14.60 1.82 -0.39
CA VAL A 210 13.85 1.85 0.87
C VAL A 210 14.42 2.90 1.81
N ALA A 211 13.55 3.62 2.52
CA ALA A 211 13.94 4.55 3.57
C ALA A 211 13.41 4.10 4.94
N ALA A 212 14.18 4.40 6.00
CA ALA A 212 13.69 4.32 7.36
C ALA A 212 12.87 5.57 7.71
N ARG A 213 11.76 5.37 8.41
CA ARG A 213 10.89 6.42 8.97
C ARG A 213 10.84 6.35 10.49
N SER A 214 10.13 7.31 11.08
CA SER A 214 9.84 7.34 12.52
C SER A 214 9.31 5.99 13.01
N GLY A 215 9.76 5.56 14.20
CA GLY A 215 9.35 4.28 14.77
C GLY A 215 10.00 3.03 14.15
N ALA A 216 11.17 3.17 13.50
CA ALA A 216 11.92 2.06 12.90
C ALA A 216 11.14 1.27 11.83
N GLN A 217 10.24 1.97 11.12
CA GLN A 217 9.52 1.42 9.98
C GLN A 217 10.30 1.68 8.70
N TYR A 218 10.26 0.73 7.78
CA TYR A 218 10.86 0.83 6.46
C TYR A 218 9.76 0.97 5.42
N VAL A 219 9.98 1.83 4.44
CA VAL A 219 9.03 2.15 3.36
C VAL A 219 9.76 2.22 2.03
N ILE A 220 9.12 1.87 0.92
CA ILE A 220 9.69 2.13 -0.41
C ILE A 220 9.67 3.65 -0.64
N ARG A 221 10.76 4.21 -1.15
CA ARG A 221 10.80 5.64 -1.49
C ARG A 221 9.85 5.92 -2.65
N GLU A 222 9.21 7.09 -2.64
CA GLU A 222 8.24 7.46 -3.69
C GLU A 222 8.89 7.43 -5.07
N GLN A 223 10.10 8.00 -5.21
CA GLN A 223 10.86 7.97 -6.47
C GLN A 223 11.24 6.56 -6.94
N ALA A 224 11.31 5.59 -6.02
CA ALA A 224 11.67 4.20 -6.33
C ALA A 224 10.43 3.35 -6.65
N LEU A 225 9.21 3.86 -6.51
CA LEU A 225 7.98 3.11 -6.75
C LEU A 225 7.89 2.58 -8.19
N PRO A 226 8.13 3.37 -9.25
CA PRO A 226 8.09 2.85 -10.62
C PRO A 226 9.11 1.72 -10.84
N LEU A 227 10.33 1.87 -10.30
CA LEU A 227 11.39 0.86 -10.36
C LEU A 227 10.97 -0.46 -9.69
N VAL A 228 10.38 -0.37 -8.49
CA VAL A 228 9.94 -1.55 -7.73
C VAL A 228 8.76 -2.22 -8.40
N VAL A 229 7.77 -1.45 -8.88
CA VAL A 229 6.61 -1.99 -9.59
C VAL A 229 7.06 -2.75 -10.85
N PHE A 230 7.88 -2.11 -11.68
CA PHE A 230 8.43 -2.75 -12.87
C PHE A 230 9.23 -4.01 -12.52
N GLY A 231 10.17 -3.93 -11.57
CA GLY A 231 11.01 -5.05 -11.17
C GLY A 231 10.21 -6.23 -10.59
N LEU A 232 9.15 -5.99 -9.83
CA LEU A 232 8.28 -7.04 -9.30
C LEU A 232 7.37 -7.65 -10.37
N ARG A 233 6.89 -6.84 -11.32
CA ARG A 233 6.13 -7.34 -12.48
C ARG A 233 6.99 -8.31 -13.29
N GLU A 234 8.20 -7.91 -13.66
CA GLU A 234 9.10 -8.75 -14.47
C GLU A 234 9.60 -10.01 -13.74
N THR A 235 9.75 -9.95 -12.41
CA THR A 235 10.34 -11.07 -11.66
C THR A 235 9.35 -11.99 -10.96
N LEU A 236 8.13 -11.52 -10.69
CA LEU A 236 7.07 -12.27 -10.00
C LEU A 236 5.75 -12.33 -10.79
N GLY A 237 5.61 -11.60 -11.90
CA GLY A 237 4.33 -11.46 -12.60
C GLY A 237 3.30 -10.63 -11.84
N LEU A 238 3.74 -9.82 -10.87
CA LEU A 238 2.83 -9.02 -10.04
C LEU A 238 2.51 -7.69 -10.73
N ASP A 239 1.40 -7.65 -11.46
CA ASP A 239 0.91 -6.44 -12.13
C ASP A 239 -0.27 -5.82 -11.37
N LEU A 240 0.04 -4.98 -10.37
CA LEU A 240 -0.99 -4.32 -9.55
C LEU A 240 -1.63 -3.13 -10.26
N LEU A 241 -0.92 -2.46 -11.16
CA LEU A 241 -1.42 -1.25 -11.82
C LEU A 241 -2.48 -1.56 -12.87
N SER A 242 -2.33 -2.65 -13.62
CA SER A 242 -3.33 -3.09 -14.61
C SER A 242 -4.72 -3.29 -13.97
N SER A 243 -4.77 -3.83 -12.75
CA SER A 243 -6.03 -4.04 -12.02
C SER A 243 -6.77 -2.75 -11.65
N LEU A 244 -6.07 -1.62 -11.67
CA LEU A 244 -6.61 -0.30 -11.34
C LEU A 244 -6.89 0.54 -12.58
N GLN A 245 -6.52 0.10 -13.78
CA GLN A 245 -6.86 0.84 -14.99
C GLN A 245 -8.39 0.89 -15.15
N PRO A 246 -8.95 2.04 -15.56
CA PRO A 246 -10.37 2.11 -15.87
C PRO A 246 -10.66 1.10 -16.99
N VAL A 247 -11.77 0.36 -16.86
CA VAL A 247 -12.24 -0.49 -17.94
C VAL A 247 -12.65 0.44 -19.07
N GLU A 248 -11.96 0.37 -20.21
CA GLU A 248 -12.43 1.01 -21.43
C GLU A 248 -13.74 0.30 -21.82
N GLU A 249 -14.87 0.99 -21.66
CA GLU A 249 -16.19 0.55 -22.13
C GLU A 249 -16.36 0.73 -23.64
#